data_AF-J4GUA0-F1
#
_entry.id   AF-J4GUA0-F1
#
_cell.length_a   1.000
_cell.length_b   1.000
_cell.length_c   1.000
_cell.angle_alpha   90.00
_cell.angle_beta   90.00
_cell.angle_gamma   90.00
#
_symmetry.space_group_name_H-M   'P 1'
#
loop_
_entity.id
_entity.type
_entity.pdbx_description
1 polymer ?
#
loop_
_entity_poly.entity_id
_entity_poly.type
_entity_poly.pdbx_seq_one_letter_code
_entity_poly.pdbx_strand_id
1 'polypeptide(L)'
;MLIAIVSDHVRHRFLFVLIPTAIALAGFVILLMVHDNAHLQYAALFLAAMGTYSAMPVMVCWFNTNLAGHHRRAVGTAWQVGFGNIGGIIAVYAFLAEDAPKYITGYSLCIAFVCLSALADLVYFLSVIHENRRRDEARARGSTILGKPVESEAGDLNPDYRYLL
;
A
#
# COMPACT_ATOMS: atom_id res chain seq x y z
N MET A 1 -5.03 -2.92 14.00
CA MET A 1 -4.65 -2.08 15.16
C MET A 1 -3.29 -2.49 15.75
N LEU A 2 -3.06 -3.76 16.12
CA LEU A 2 -1.74 -4.20 16.64
C LEU A 2 -0.58 -3.97 15.66
N ILE A 3 -0.78 -4.23 14.37
CA ILE A 3 0.21 -4.00 13.31
C ILE A 3 0.58 -2.51 13.17
N ALA A 4 -0.38 -1.60 13.39
CA ALA A 4 -0.12 -0.16 13.33
C ALA A 4 0.77 0.30 14.51
N ILE A 5 0.54 -0.23 15.71
CA ILE A 5 1.34 0.09 16.90
C ILE A 5 2.79 -0.41 16.75
N VAL A 6 2.96 -1.62 16.21
CA VAL A 6 4.30 -2.18 15.98
C VAL A 6 4.99 -1.50 14.79
N SER A 7 4.24 -1.13 13.74
CA SER A 7 4.76 -0.36 12.60
C SER A 7 5.26 1.04 13.01
N ASP A 8 4.60 1.70 13.97
CA ASP A 8 5.05 2.99 14.48
C ASP A 8 6.32 2.88 15.34
N HIS A 9 6.60 1.70 15.91
CA HIS A 9 7.81 1.47 16.71
C HIS A 9 9.07 1.19 15.86
N VAL A 10 8.90 0.63 14.66
CA VAL A 10 10.04 0.10 13.88
C VAL A 10 10.55 1.06 12.79
N ARG A 11 9.81 2.13 12.45
CA ARG A 11 10.20 3.15 11.44
C ARG A 11 10.63 2.59 10.06
N HIS A 12 10.31 1.33 9.77
CA HIS A 12 10.45 0.66 8.48
C HIS A 12 9.08 0.12 8.06
N ARG A 13 8.21 1.03 7.60
CA ARG A 13 6.81 0.80 7.25
C ARG A 13 6.66 -0.12 6.03
N PHE A 14 7.66 -0.19 5.15
CA PHE A 14 7.67 -1.11 4.01
C PHE A 14 7.52 -2.59 4.38
N LEU A 15 8.22 -3.06 5.42
CA LEU A 15 8.12 -4.45 5.89
C LEU A 15 6.72 -4.79 6.41
N PHE A 16 6.02 -3.80 6.99
CA PHE A 16 4.66 -3.95 7.49
C PHE A 16 3.59 -3.89 6.39
N VAL A 17 3.92 -3.41 5.19
CA VAL A 17 3.06 -3.54 4.01
C VAL A 17 3.31 -4.87 3.31
N LEU A 18 4.56 -5.33 3.22
CA LEU A 18 4.91 -6.53 2.47
C LEU A 18 4.39 -7.82 3.14
N ILE A 19 4.45 -7.92 4.48
CA ILE A 19 4.00 -9.12 5.21
C ILE A 19 2.48 -9.36 5.06
N PRO A 20 1.60 -8.37 5.31
CA PRO A 20 0.15 -8.55 5.13
C PRO A 20 -0.26 -8.83 3.69
N THR A 21 0.41 -8.20 2.72
CA THR A 21 0.13 -8.40 1.29
C THR A 21 0.52 -9.82 0.85
N ALA A 22 1.63 -10.36 1.38
CA ALA A 22 2.01 -11.76 1.16
C ALA A 22 1.00 -12.74 1.80
N ILE A 23 0.49 -12.44 3.00
CA ILE A 23 -0.55 -13.24 3.67
C ILE A 23 -1.86 -13.22 2.86
N ALA A 24 -2.26 -12.05 2.35
CA ALA A 24 -3.43 -11.92 1.49
C ALA A 24 -3.27 -12.74 0.19
N LEU A 25 -2.10 -12.65 -0.45
CA LEU A 25 -1.78 -13.40 -1.67
C LEU A 25 -1.87 -14.92 -1.42
N ALA A 26 -1.29 -15.41 -0.32
CA ALA A 26 -1.36 -16.82 0.05
C ALA A 26 -2.81 -17.29 0.25
N GLY A 27 -3.66 -16.48 0.93
CA GLY A 27 -5.08 -16.76 1.10
C GLY A 27 -5.83 -16.90 -0.22
N PHE A 28 -5.62 -15.95 -1.15
CA PHE A 28 -6.26 -16.00 -2.48
C PHE A 28 -5.75 -17.15 -3.36
N VAL A 29 -4.46 -17.51 -3.29
CA VAL A 29 -3.92 -18.66 -4.02
C VAL A 29 -4.52 -19.97 -3.50
N ILE A 30 -4.71 -20.12 -2.19
CA ILE A 30 -5.35 -21.31 -1.61
C ILE A 30 -6.83 -21.40 -2.05
N LEU A 31 -7.55 -20.27 -2.07
CA LEU A 31 -8.93 -20.20 -2.58
C LEU A 31 -9.04 -20.54 -4.07
N LEU A 32 -8.02 -20.20 -4.87
CA LEU A 32 -7.96 -20.55 -6.30
C LEU A 32 -7.67 -22.03 -6.54
N MET A 33 -6.83 -22.66 -5.70
CA MET A 33 -6.35 -24.04 -5.94
C MET A 33 -7.22 -25.10 -5.27
N VAL A 34 -7.87 -24.79 -4.16
CA VAL A 34 -8.60 -25.80 -3.36
C VAL A 34 -10.11 -25.60 -3.48
N HIS A 35 -10.74 -26.49 -4.26
CA HIS A 35 -12.19 -26.52 -4.44
C HIS A 35 -12.91 -27.63 -3.66
N ASP A 36 -12.18 -28.63 -3.16
CA ASP A 36 -12.75 -29.87 -2.63
C ASP A 36 -12.94 -29.88 -1.10
N ASN A 37 -12.46 -28.85 -0.39
CA ASN A 37 -12.46 -28.79 1.09
C ASN A 37 -13.03 -27.47 1.62
N ALA A 38 -14.30 -27.48 2.04
CA ALA A 38 -14.98 -26.30 2.57
C ALA A 38 -14.30 -25.69 3.82
N HIS A 39 -13.75 -26.52 4.71
CA HIS A 39 -13.02 -26.05 5.90
C HIS A 39 -11.76 -25.26 5.54
N LEU A 40 -11.03 -25.70 4.50
CA LEU A 40 -9.80 -25.04 4.07
C LEU A 40 -10.12 -23.73 3.33
N GLN A 41 -11.16 -23.72 2.49
CA GLN A 41 -11.65 -22.50 1.85
C GLN A 41 -12.09 -21.45 2.87
N TYR A 42 -12.79 -21.87 3.91
CA TYR A 42 -13.20 -20.97 4.99
C TYR A 42 -11.97 -20.38 5.69
N ALA A 43 -11.02 -21.22 6.11
CA ALA A 43 -9.78 -20.74 6.72
C ALA A 43 -8.98 -19.79 5.81
N ALA A 44 -8.89 -20.10 4.51
CA ALA A 44 -8.22 -19.26 3.51
C ALA A 44 -8.91 -17.90 3.33
N LEU A 45 -10.24 -17.86 3.42
CA LEU A 45 -11.00 -16.61 3.38
C LEU A 45 -10.72 -15.72 4.59
N PHE A 46 -10.64 -16.30 5.80
CA PHE A 46 -10.21 -15.55 6.99
C PHE A 46 -8.79 -15.03 6.86
N LEU A 47 -7.88 -15.84 6.32
CA LEU A 47 -6.49 -15.44 6.10
C LEU A 47 -6.39 -14.28 5.11
N ALA A 48 -7.11 -14.36 3.99
CA ALA A 48 -7.17 -13.29 2.99
C ALA A 48 -7.74 -12.00 3.58
N ALA A 49 -8.85 -12.09 4.33
CA ALA A 49 -9.47 -10.93 4.99
C ALA A 49 -8.51 -10.29 6.01
N MET A 50 -7.85 -11.09 6.85
CA MET A 50 -6.89 -10.57 7.83
C MET A 50 -5.74 -9.81 7.16
N GLY A 51 -5.22 -10.33 6.04
CA GLY A 51 -4.16 -9.68 5.27
C GLY A 51 -4.61 -8.34 4.66
N THR A 52 -5.74 -8.32 3.96
CA THR A 52 -6.23 -7.11 3.28
C THR A 52 -6.63 -6.00 4.25
N TYR A 53 -7.35 -6.34 5.34
CA TYR A 53 -7.77 -5.36 6.34
C TYR A 53 -6.60 -4.78 7.16
N SER A 54 -5.50 -5.52 7.29
CA SER A 54 -4.30 -5.00 7.97
C SER A 54 -3.40 -4.19 7.04
N ALA A 55 -3.32 -4.52 5.75
CA ALA A 55 -2.54 -3.77 4.76
C ALA A 55 -3.08 -2.35 4.51
N MET A 56 -4.41 -2.21 4.37
CA MET A 56 -5.07 -0.95 3.99
C MET A 56 -4.70 0.25 4.89
N PRO A 57 -4.84 0.19 6.24
CA PRO A 57 -4.50 1.34 7.09
C PRO A 57 -3.01 1.66 7.12
N VAL A 58 -2.14 0.65 6.98
CA VAL A 58 -0.68 0.86 6.97
C VAL A 58 -0.27 1.59 5.69
N MET A 59 -0.80 1.19 4.54
CA MET A 59 -0.54 1.84 3.25
C MET A 59 -1.05 3.28 3.23
N VAL A 60 -2.26 3.55 3.73
CA VAL A 60 -2.81 4.91 3.82
C VAL A 60 -1.98 5.78 4.77
N CYS A 61 -1.58 5.24 5.92
CA CYS A 61 -0.73 5.95 6.88
C CYS A 61 0.62 6.29 6.26
N TRP A 62 1.27 5.34 5.58
CA TRP A 62 2.55 5.52 4.93
C TRP A 62 2.50 6.60 3.84
N PHE A 63 1.48 6.53 2.97
CA PHE A 63 1.25 7.54 1.94
C PHE A 63 1.02 8.92 2.56
N ASN A 64 0.14 9.05 3.57
CA ASN A 64 -0.15 10.32 4.21
C ASN A 64 1.08 10.95 4.90
N THR A 65 1.94 10.12 5.50
CA THR A 65 3.16 10.60 6.14
C THR A 65 4.27 11.01 5.19
N ASN A 66 4.17 10.65 3.90
CA ASN A 66 5.12 11.07 2.87
C ASN A 66 4.57 12.23 2.03
N LEU A 67 3.41 12.78 2.38
CA LEU A 67 2.93 14.05 1.84
C LEU A 67 3.04 15.11 2.93
N ALA A 68 3.67 16.23 2.62
CA ALA A 68 3.79 17.40 3.47
C ALA A 68 3.14 18.62 2.79
N GLY A 69 2.50 19.43 3.64
CA GLY A 69 1.55 20.45 3.23
C GLY A 69 0.09 19.97 3.33
N HIS A 70 -0.74 20.74 4.03
CA HIS A 70 -2.15 20.38 4.31
C HIS A 70 -2.97 20.15 3.04
N HIS A 71 -2.79 21.00 2.02
CA HIS A 71 -3.52 20.90 0.76
C HIS A 71 -3.13 19.64 -0.04
N ARG A 72 -1.83 19.32 -0.13
CA ARG A 72 -1.36 18.15 -0.87
C ARG A 72 -1.77 16.86 -0.20
N ARG A 73 -1.67 16.79 1.13
CA ARG A 73 -2.16 15.65 1.92
C ARG A 73 -3.65 15.41 1.70
N ALA A 74 -4.48 16.46 1.78
CA ALA A 74 -5.92 16.35 1.58
C ALA A 74 -6.25 15.82 0.17
N VAL A 75 -5.69 16.42 -0.88
CA VAL A 75 -5.91 16.01 -2.28
C VAL A 75 -5.40 14.58 -2.52
N GLY A 76 -4.20 14.25 -2.03
CA GLY A 76 -3.62 12.91 -2.16
C GLY A 76 -4.47 11.83 -1.48
N THR A 77 -4.93 12.08 -0.25
CA THR A 77 -5.81 11.12 0.44
C THR A 77 -7.16 10.96 -0.24
N ALA A 78 -7.75 12.05 -0.74
CA ALA A 78 -9.01 11.99 -1.47
C ALA A 78 -8.86 11.16 -2.76
N TRP A 79 -7.74 11.31 -3.45
CA TRP A 79 -7.44 10.54 -4.65
C TRP A 79 -7.25 9.05 -4.35
N GLN A 80 -6.51 8.72 -3.29
CA GLN A 80 -6.31 7.34 -2.83
C GLN A 80 -7.65 6.66 -2.47
N VAL A 81 -8.51 7.36 -1.72
CA VAL A 81 -9.84 6.84 -1.35
C VAL A 81 -10.76 6.73 -2.58
N GLY A 82 -10.67 7.68 -3.52
CA GLY A 82 -11.42 7.65 -4.77
C GLY A 82 -11.11 6.41 -5.61
N PHE A 83 -9.83 6.09 -5.79
CA PHE A 83 -9.41 4.86 -6.47
C PHE A 83 -9.85 3.59 -5.73
N GLY A 84 -9.84 3.61 -4.40
CA GLY A 84 -10.36 2.50 -3.59
C GLY A 84 -11.83 2.17 -3.90
N ASN A 85 -12.67 3.19 -4.11
CA ASN A 85 -14.08 2.99 -4.45
C ASN A 85 -14.28 2.37 -5.84
N ILE A 86 -13.43 2.71 -6.81
CA ILE A 86 -13.48 2.09 -8.16
C ILE A 86 -13.21 0.59 -8.06
N GLY A 87 -12.28 0.17 -7.20
CA GLY A 87 -12.02 -1.25 -6.92
C GLY A 87 -13.27 -1.97 -6.40
N GLY A 88 -14.08 -1.30 -5.58
CA GLY A 88 -15.37 -1.83 -5.11
C GLY A 88 -16.37 -2.07 -6.23
N ILE A 89 -16.44 -1.19 -7.24
CA ILE A 89 -17.29 -1.38 -8.42
C ILE A 89 -16.83 -2.60 -9.22
N ILE A 90 -15.52 -2.72 -9.47
CA ILE A 90 -14.93 -3.84 -10.21
C ILE A 90 -15.22 -5.17 -9.50
N ALA A 91 -15.15 -5.20 -8.16
CA ALA A 91 -15.41 -6.41 -7.38
C ALA A 91 -16.83 -6.97 -7.57
N VAL A 92 -17.84 -6.12 -7.79
CA VAL A 92 -19.22 -6.56 -8.03
C VAL A 92 -19.37 -7.28 -9.36
N TYR A 93 -18.59 -6.87 -10.38
CA TYR A 93 -18.60 -7.50 -11.70
C TYR A 93 -17.62 -8.67 -11.84
N ALA A 94 -16.74 -8.88 -10.84
CA ALA A 94 -15.73 -9.92 -10.87
C ALA A 94 -16.28 -11.34 -10.59
N PHE A 95 -17.39 -11.44 -9.86
CA PHE A 95 -18.02 -12.71 -9.50
C PHE A 95 -19.27 -12.96 -10.34
N LEU A 96 -19.07 -13.39 -11.58
CA LEU A 96 -20.17 -13.70 -12.50
C LEU A 96 -20.81 -15.04 -12.13
N ALA A 97 -22.15 -15.12 -12.18
CA ALA A 97 -22.89 -16.35 -11.89
C ALA A 97 -22.55 -17.50 -12.87
N GLU A 98 -22.09 -17.16 -14.08
CA GLU A 98 -21.66 -18.10 -15.12
C GLU A 98 -20.38 -18.87 -14.76
N ASP A 99 -19.53 -18.31 -13.89
CA ASP A 99 -18.27 -18.93 -13.44
C ASP A 99 -18.45 -19.83 -12.19
N ALA A 100 -19.69 -20.06 -11.76
CA ALA A 100 -19.99 -21.00 -10.70
C ALA A 100 -19.64 -22.44 -11.12
N PRO A 101 -19.11 -23.30 -10.22
CA PRO A 101 -18.88 -23.11 -8.78
C PRO A 101 -17.44 -22.69 -8.41
N LYS A 102 -16.54 -22.56 -9.38
CA LYS A 102 -15.09 -22.39 -9.11
C LYS A 102 -14.64 -20.93 -9.09
N TYR A 103 -15.41 -20.00 -9.67
CA TYR A 103 -15.17 -18.54 -9.70
C TYR A 103 -13.71 -18.17 -10.02
N ILE A 104 -13.10 -18.89 -10.96
CA ILE A 104 -11.66 -18.81 -11.26
C ILE A 104 -11.29 -17.39 -11.74
N THR A 105 -12.16 -16.78 -12.53
CA THR A 105 -12.05 -15.41 -13.04
C THR A 105 -11.98 -14.38 -11.91
N GLY A 106 -12.92 -14.45 -10.96
CA GLY A 106 -12.98 -13.57 -9.80
C GLY A 106 -11.75 -13.70 -8.90
N TYR A 107 -11.34 -14.93 -8.57
CA TYR A 107 -10.14 -15.15 -7.75
C TYR A 107 -8.85 -14.74 -8.46
N SER A 108 -8.74 -14.99 -9.76
CA SER A 108 -7.58 -14.55 -10.57
C SER A 108 -7.49 -13.03 -10.64
N LEU A 109 -8.63 -12.34 -10.73
CA LEU A 109 -8.69 -10.88 -10.70
C LEU A 109 -8.21 -10.34 -9.34
N CYS A 110 -8.66 -10.92 -8.23
CA CYS A 110 -8.17 -10.56 -6.89
C CYS A 110 -6.66 -10.74 -6.77
N ILE A 111 -6.11 -11.87 -7.24
CA ILE A 111 -4.66 -12.13 -7.25
C ILE A 111 -3.92 -11.09 -8.10
N ALA A 112 -4.44 -10.76 -9.29
CA ALA A 112 -3.85 -9.75 -10.16
C ALA A 112 -3.80 -8.37 -9.48
N PHE A 113 -4.87 -7.96 -8.79
CA PHE A 113 -4.90 -6.70 -8.03
C PHE A 113 -3.95 -6.71 -6.84
N VAL A 114 -3.84 -7.82 -6.11
CA VAL A 114 -2.88 -7.94 -4.98
C VAL A 114 -1.44 -7.88 -5.50
N CYS A 115 -1.12 -8.55 -6.60
CA CYS A 115 0.19 -8.47 -7.23
C CYS A 115 0.49 -7.06 -7.75
N LEU A 116 -0.48 -6.39 -8.36
CA LEU A 116 -0.35 -5.00 -8.82
C LEU A 116 -0.11 -4.06 -7.63
N SER A 117 -0.83 -4.25 -6.52
CA SER A 117 -0.61 -3.49 -5.29
C SER A 117 0.80 -3.70 -4.76
N ALA A 118 1.26 -4.96 -4.65
CA ALA A 118 2.61 -5.27 -4.18
C ALA A 118 3.70 -4.66 -5.08
N LEU A 119 3.49 -4.65 -6.40
CA LEU A 119 4.40 -4.02 -7.34
C LEU A 119 4.41 -2.49 -7.19
N ALA A 120 3.23 -1.88 -7.03
CA ALA A 120 3.11 -0.43 -6.80
C ALA A 120 3.79 -0.02 -5.49
N ASP A 121 3.62 -0.79 -4.42
CA ASP A 121 4.29 -0.59 -3.13
C ASP A 121 5.81 -0.71 -3.26
N LEU A 122 6.31 -1.67 -4.03
CA LEU A 122 7.73 -1.83 -4.31
C LEU A 122 8.30 -0.64 -5.10
N VAL A 123 7.60 -0.20 -6.14
CA VAL A 123 8.00 0.98 -6.94
C VAL A 123 8.01 2.23 -6.07
N TYR A 124 7.00 2.39 -5.21
CA TYR A 124 6.92 3.51 -4.27
C TYR A 124 8.10 3.48 -3.27
N PHE A 125 8.41 2.31 -2.71
CA PHE A 125 9.57 2.12 -1.82
C PHE A 125 10.90 2.47 -2.51
N LEU A 126 11.12 1.96 -3.71
CA LEU A 126 12.32 2.25 -4.51
C LEU A 126 12.43 3.74 -4.83
N SER A 127 11.30 4.39 -5.14
CA SER A 127 11.24 5.83 -5.41
C SER A 127 11.59 6.64 -4.17
N VAL A 128 11.09 6.25 -2.99
CA VAL A 128 11.41 6.87 -1.69
C VAL A 128 12.90 6.70 -1.36
N ILE A 129 13.47 5.52 -1.59
CA ILE A 129 14.93 5.29 -1.43
C ILE A 129 15.73 6.15 -2.39
N HIS A 130 15.33 6.19 -3.66
CA HIS A 130 16.03 6.96 -4.69
C HIS A 130 16.02 8.46 -4.36
N GLU A 131 14.89 9.01 -3.95
CA GLU A 131 14.77 10.42 -3.57
C GLU A 131 15.54 10.71 -2.27
N ASN A 132 15.47 9.84 -1.27
CA ASN A 132 16.29 9.96 -0.05
C ASN A 132 17.80 9.95 -0.38
N ARG A 133 18.25 9.05 -1.26
CA ARG A 133 19.65 8.98 -1.69
C ARG A 133 20.08 10.20 -2.51
N ARG A 134 19.23 10.70 -3.42
CA ARG A 134 19.50 11.91 -4.20
C ARG A 134 19.64 13.14 -3.30
N ARG A 135 18.82 13.23 -2.24
CA ARG A 135 18.89 14.30 -1.23
C ARG A 135 20.12 14.17 -0.33
N ASP A 136 20.51 12.95 0.06
CA ASP A 136 21.75 12.70 0.80
C ASP A 136 22.99 13.11 -0.03
N GLU A 137 23.01 12.81 -1.33
CA GLU A 137 24.08 13.23 -2.25
C GLU A 137 24.07 14.75 -2.53
N ALA A 138 22.92 15.42 -2.52
CA ALA A 138 22.82 16.88 -2.62
C ALA A 138 23.33 17.56 -1.34
N ARG A 139 23.06 16.98 -0.17
CA ARG A 139 23.55 17.46 1.13
C ARG A 139 25.06 17.28 1.26
N ALA A 140 25.59 16.15 0.80
CA ALA A 140 27.03 15.87 0.77
C ALA A 140 27.82 16.79 -0.19
N ARG A 141 27.17 17.30 -1.25
CA ARG A 141 27.76 18.25 -2.22
C ARG A 141 27.76 19.70 -1.75
N GLY A 142 27.30 19.99 -0.53
CA GLY A 142 27.33 21.36 0.02
C GLY A 142 26.41 22.36 -0.70
N SER A 143 25.50 21.89 -1.56
CA SER A 143 24.47 22.73 -2.17
C SER A 143 23.32 22.96 -1.19
N THR A 144 23.64 23.47 0.00
CA THR A 144 22.67 24.26 0.74
C THR A 144 22.40 25.50 -0.09
N ILE A 145 21.28 25.52 -0.79
CA ILE A 145 20.60 26.78 -1.15
C ILE A 145 20.08 27.35 0.17
N LEU A 146 21.01 27.86 0.96
CA LEU A 146 20.83 28.60 2.18
C LEU A 146 20.33 29.97 1.74
N GLY A 147 19.08 30.33 2.03
CA GLY A 147 18.69 31.74 1.91
C GLY A 147 17.25 32.14 1.56
N LYS A 148 16.22 31.31 1.75
CA LYS A 148 14.85 31.87 1.87
C LYS A 148 14.05 31.19 2.98
N PRO A 149 13.50 31.96 3.95
CA PRO A 149 12.52 31.43 4.88
C PRO A 149 11.21 31.26 4.11
N VAL A 150 11.00 30.07 3.54
CA VAL A 150 9.69 29.64 3.04
C VAL A 150 9.20 28.55 3.99
N GLU A 151 9.08 28.91 5.27
CA GLU A 151 8.85 28.02 6.42
C GLU A 151 7.43 27.43 6.53
N SER A 152 6.60 27.47 5.48
CA SER A 152 5.21 26.96 5.61
C SER A 152 4.61 26.34 4.34
N GLU A 153 4.95 26.84 3.14
CA GLU A 153 4.26 26.42 1.91
C GLU A 153 4.94 25.29 1.12
N ALA A 154 6.24 25.02 1.35
CA ALA A 154 7.00 24.08 0.51
C ALA A 154 6.72 22.60 0.81
N GLY A 155 6.19 22.26 2.00
CA GLY A 155 5.85 20.88 2.36
C GLY A 155 6.99 19.90 2.08
N ASP A 156 6.76 18.92 1.20
CA ASP A 156 7.71 17.85 0.82
C ASP A 156 8.92 18.35 0.02
N LEU A 157 8.84 19.56 -0.55
CA LEU A 157 9.93 20.21 -1.27
C LEU A 157 10.96 20.84 -0.31
N ASN A 158 10.72 20.78 1.00
CA ASN A 158 11.70 21.20 1.98
C ASN A 158 12.94 20.28 1.91
N PRO A 159 14.15 20.82 1.68
CA PRO A 159 15.39 20.04 1.60
C PRO A 159 15.68 19.20 2.85
N ASP A 160 15.15 19.58 4.01
CA ASP A 160 15.34 18.86 5.29
C ASP A 160 14.24 17.80 5.58
N TYR A 161 13.23 17.66 4.72
CA TYR A 161 12.18 16.65 4.91
C TYR A 161 12.67 15.25 4.50
N ARG A 162 12.53 14.29 5.41
CA ARG A 162 12.95 12.90 5.22
C ARG A 162 11.72 12.00 5.10
N TYR A 163 11.61 11.31 3.97
CA TYR A 163 10.55 10.33 3.77
C TYR A 163 10.78 9.13 4.70
N LEU A 164 9.70 8.68 5.33
CA LEU A 164 9.71 7.48 6.18
C LEU A 164 9.69 6.25 5.27
N LEU A 165 10.67 5.36 5.48
CA LEU A 165 10.77 4.04 4.84
C LEU A 165 9.73 3.08 5.42
#